data_AF-A0A8I1Y0A0-F1
#
_entry.id   AF-A0A8I1Y0A0-F1
#
_cell.length_a   1.000
_cell.length_b   1.000
_cell.length_c   1.000
_cell.angle_alpha   90.00
_cell.angle_beta   90.00
_cell.angle_gamma   90.00
#
_symmetry.space_group_name_H-M   'P 1'
#
loop_
_entity.id
_entity.type
_entity.pdbx_description
1 polymer ?
#
loop_
_entity_poly.entity_id
_entity_poly.type
_entity_poly.pdbx_seq_one_letter_code
_entity_poly.pdbx_strand_id
1 'polypeptide(L)'
;MRLGDAYQVDVQITVFARDDATIIPSGALFRRGEGWNVYVAKDGRAQLRQIELLRRSGRFAAVASGLNPGEEVIVYPSDRVVPGIRVAQRSR
;
A
#
# COMPACT_ATOMS: atom_id res chain seq x y z
N MET A 1 28.61 3.00 -15.41
CA MET A 1 28.21 2.26 -14.20
C MET A 1 26.82 2.74 -13.81
N ARG A 2 25.84 1.83 -13.77
CA ARG A 2 24.40 2.13 -13.60
C ARG A 2 24.12 2.67 -12.20
N LEU A 3 23.47 3.83 -12.08
CA LEU A 3 22.73 4.19 -10.88
C LEU A 3 21.26 4.31 -11.28
N GLY A 4 20.53 3.20 -11.10
CA GLY A 4 19.09 3.16 -11.32
C GLY A 4 18.38 4.01 -10.28
N ASP A 5 17.49 4.86 -10.76
CA ASP A 5 16.67 5.78 -9.98
C ASP A 5 16.00 5.05 -8.80
N ALA A 6 16.39 5.39 -7.58
CA ALA A 6 15.72 4.95 -6.38
C ALA A 6 14.43 5.79 -6.24
N TYR A 7 13.28 5.20 -6.57
CA TYR A 7 11.99 5.89 -6.51
C TYR A 7 11.60 6.16 -5.05
N GLN A 8 11.51 7.44 -4.71
CA GLN A 8 11.04 7.91 -3.40
C GLN A 8 9.51 7.88 -3.42
N VAL A 9 8.92 6.90 -2.73
CA VAL A 9 7.46 6.84 -2.51
C VAL A 9 7.22 7.07 -1.03
N ASP A 10 6.24 7.91 -0.71
CA ASP A 10 5.87 8.20 0.67
C ASP A 10 5.16 6.98 1.29
N VAL A 11 5.91 6.21 2.09
CA VAL A 11 5.39 5.05 2.84
C VAL A 11 5.30 5.43 4.30
N GLN A 12 4.11 5.81 4.78
CA GLN A 12 3.84 5.79 6.21
C GLN A 12 2.36 5.91 6.55
N ILE A 13 1.58 4.82 6.47
CA ILE A 13 0.37 4.70 7.29
C ILE A 13 0.31 3.29 7.90
N THR A 14 0.41 3.24 9.24
CA THR A 14 0.24 2.02 10.04
C THR A 14 -1.20 1.58 9.94
N VAL A 15 -1.37 0.35 9.51
CA VAL A 15 -2.67 -0.30 9.34
C VAL A 15 -3.20 -0.74 10.71
N PHE A 16 -4.37 -0.23 11.09
CA PHE A 16 -5.02 -0.56 12.36
C PHE A 16 -6.25 -1.45 12.13
N ALA A 17 -6.43 -2.45 13.00
CA ALA A 17 -7.59 -3.32 13.00
C ALA A 17 -8.72 -2.71 13.84
N ARG A 18 -9.96 -2.74 13.34
CA ARG A 18 -11.18 -2.48 14.11
C ARG A 18 -12.27 -3.42 13.61
N ASP A 19 -12.98 -4.07 14.53
CA ASP A 19 -14.17 -4.89 14.24
C ASP A 19 -13.98 -5.82 13.03
N ASP A 20 -12.91 -6.63 13.07
CA ASP A 20 -12.50 -7.58 12.02
C ASP A 20 -12.12 -6.97 10.65
N ALA A 21 -11.94 -5.65 10.59
CA ALA A 21 -11.55 -4.93 9.38
C ALA A 21 -10.20 -4.23 9.53
N THR A 22 -9.42 -4.29 8.46
CA THR A 22 -8.11 -3.66 8.35
C THR A 22 -8.28 -2.27 7.73
N ILE A 23 -8.02 -1.20 8.47
CA ILE A 23 -8.25 0.18 7.98
C ILE A 23 -6.98 0.75 7.35
N ILE A 24 -7.12 1.22 6.12
CA ILE A 24 -6.05 1.82 5.34
C ILE A 24 -6.48 3.18 4.74
N PRO A 25 -5.54 4.03 4.30
CA PRO A 25 -5.85 5.25 3.57
C PRO A 25 -6.47 4.94 2.22
N SER A 26 -7.51 5.68 1.83
CA SER A 26 -8.10 5.51 0.50
C SER A 26 -7.12 5.85 -0.64
N GLY A 27 -6.08 6.65 -0.36
CA GLY A 27 -5.02 6.98 -1.31
C GLY A 27 -4.00 5.86 -1.55
N ALA A 28 -4.01 4.78 -0.76
CA ALA A 28 -3.19 3.59 -1.00
C ALA A 28 -3.83 2.62 -2.02
N LEU A 29 -5.14 2.80 -2.26
CA LEU A 29 -5.93 1.95 -3.15
C LEU A 29 -5.72 2.35 -4.60
N PHE A 30 -5.50 1.35 -5.45
CA PHE A 30 -5.56 1.52 -6.90
C PHE A 30 -6.26 0.33 -7.54
N ARG A 31 -6.82 0.56 -8.74
CA ARG A 31 -7.41 -0.50 -9.55
C ARG A 31 -6.36 -1.09 -10.46
N ARG A 32 -6.32 -2.42 -10.54
CA ARG A 32 -5.51 -3.14 -11.53
C ARG A 32 -6.31 -4.33 -12.03
N GLY A 33 -6.61 -4.33 -13.33
CA GLY A 33 -7.62 -5.22 -13.88
C GLY A 33 -8.99 -4.93 -13.24
N GLU A 34 -9.67 -5.99 -12.80
CA GLU A 34 -11.01 -5.89 -12.22
C GLU A 34 -11.02 -5.67 -10.69
N GLY A 35 -9.87 -5.83 -10.02
CA GLY A 35 -9.76 -5.85 -8.57
C GLY A 35 -9.13 -4.59 -7.94
N TRP A 36 -9.37 -4.44 -6.63
CA TRP A 36 -8.67 -3.46 -5.79
C TRP A 36 -7.34 -4.01 -5.32
N ASN A 37 -6.32 -3.17 -5.40
CA ASN A 37 -4.96 -3.53 -5.05
C ASN A 37 -4.32 -2.44 -4.21
N VAL A 38 -3.31 -2.85 -3.44
CA VAL A 38 -2.40 -1.99 -2.68
C VAL A 38 -0.98 -2.47 -2.87
N TYR A 39 -0.03 -1.59 -2.58
CA TYR A 39 1.35 -2.00 -2.40
C TYR A 39 1.68 -2.02 -0.91
N VAL A 40 2.25 -3.13 -0.45
CA VAL A 40 2.76 -3.31 0.91
C VAL A 40 4.28 -3.15 0.86
N ALA A 41 4.85 -2.38 1.78
CA ALA A 41 6.29 -2.33 1.99
C ALA A 41 6.71 -3.50 2.87
N LYS A 42 7.46 -4.43 2.30
CA LYS A 42 8.03 -5.58 3.02
C LYS A 42 9.48 -5.76 2.62
N ASP A 43 10.37 -5.86 3.61
CA ASP A 43 11.82 -5.99 3.40
C ASP A 43 12.41 -4.88 2.50
N GLY A 44 11.89 -3.65 2.64
CA GLY A 44 12.30 -2.51 1.82
C GLY A 44 11.88 -2.59 0.35
N ARG A 45 10.88 -3.42 0.01
CA ARG A 45 10.36 -3.59 -1.35
C ARG A 45 8.84 -3.47 -1.40
N ALA A 46 8.34 -2.95 -2.52
CA ALA A 46 6.91 -2.86 -2.80
C ALA A 46 6.38 -4.22 -3.28
N GLN A 47 5.43 -4.81 -2.54
CA GLN A 47 4.73 -6.03 -2.92
C GLN A 47 3.28 -5.72 -3.30
N LEU A 48 2.85 -6.16 -4.48
CA LEU A 48 1.47 -6.02 -4.91
C LEU A 48 0.59 -6.99 -4.13
N ARG A 49 -0.49 -6.48 -3.54
CA ARG A 49 -1.52 -7.28 -2.89
C ARG A 49 -2.89 -6.90 -3.44
N GLN A 50 -3.59 -7.90 -3.95
CA GLN A 50 -5.02 -7.79 -4.18
C GLN A 50 -5.74 -7.85 -2.83
N ILE A 51 -6.73 -6.98 -2.66
CA ILE A 51 -7.49 -6.88 -1.42
C ILE A 51 -8.98 -6.86 -1.68
N GLU A 52 -9.73 -7.22 -0.66
CA GLU A 52 -11.18 -7.09 -0.65
C GLU A 52 -11.59 -5.92 0.24
N LEU A 53 -12.48 -5.05 -0.25
CA LEU A 53 -12.94 -3.90 0.52
C LEU A 53 -14.29 -4.22 1.18
N LEU A 54 -14.38 -4.00 2.49
CA LEU A 54 -15.67 -3.94 3.20
C LEU A 54 -16.38 -2.63 2.91
N ARG A 55 -15.63 -1.52 3.03
CA ARG A 55 -16.17 -0.18 2.86
C ARG A 55 -15.10 0.80 2.44
N ARG A 56 -15.43 1.76 1.58
CA ARG A 56 -14.56 2.90 1.28
C ARG A 56 -15.23 4.20 1.68
N SER A 57 -14.52 5.02 2.45
CA SER A 57 -14.86 6.39 2.78
C SER A 57 -13.85 7.35 2.14
N GLY A 58 -14.17 8.64 2.02
CA GLY A 58 -13.32 9.60 1.29
C GLY A 58 -11.85 9.63 1.75
N ARG A 59 -11.59 9.46 3.06
CA ARG A 59 -10.24 9.46 3.63
C ARG A 59 -9.65 8.06 3.86
N PHE A 60 -10.49 7.09 4.21
CA PHE A 60 -10.06 5.75 4.65
C PHE A 60 -10.91 4.66 4.02
N ALA A 61 -10.34 3.46 3.90
CA ALA A 61 -11.00 2.26 3.45
C ALA A 61 -10.83 1.15 4.48
N ALA A 62 -11.90 0.40 4.70
CA ALA A 62 -11.93 -0.83 5.46
C ALA A 62 -11.73 -2.02 4.51
N VAL A 63 -10.72 -2.83 4.80
CA VAL A 63 -10.31 -4.01 4.05
C VAL A 63 -10.82 -5.25 4.78
N ALA A 64 -11.54 -6.11 4.07
CA ALA A 64 -12.05 -7.40 4.57
C ALA A 64 -10.94 -8.44 4.65
N SER A 65 -10.14 -8.51 3.59
CA SER A 65 -9.15 -9.56 3.40
C SER A 65 -8.01 -9.11 2.49
N GLY A 66 -6.86 -9.77 2.58
CA GLY A 66 -5.68 -9.51 1.75
C GLY A 66 -4.62 -8.58 2.38
N LEU A 67 -4.86 -8.09 3.60
CA LEU A 67 -3.90 -7.35 4.41
C LEU A 67 -3.93 -7.81 5.86
N ASN A 68 -2.75 -7.85 6.48
CA ASN A 68 -2.61 -8.14 7.90
C ASN A 68 -2.43 -6.84 8.71
N PRO A 69 -2.97 -6.77 9.94
CA PRO A 69 -2.68 -5.67 10.85
C PRO A 69 -1.17 -5.52 11.09
N GLY A 70 -0.69 -4.28 11.13
CA GLY A 70 0.74 -3.98 11.30
C GLY A 70 1.58 -4.00 10.01
N GLU A 71 1.01 -4.38 8.86
CA GLU A 71 1.67 -4.17 7.57
C GLU A 71 1.71 -2.67 7.21
N GLU A 72 2.74 -2.25 6.47
CA GLU A 72 2.87 -0.89 5.98
C GLU A 72 2.42 -0.81 4.53
N VAL A 73 1.46 0.07 4.24
CA VAL A 73 0.98 0.31 2.88
C VAL A 73 1.59 1.57 2.27
N ILE A 74 1.84 1.51 0.97
CA ILE A 74 2.29 2.65 0.17
C ILE A 74 1.08 3.51 -0.17
N VAL A 75 1.12 4.78 0.20
CA VAL A 75 0.07 5.75 -0.09
C VAL A 75 0.48 6.57 -1.30
N TYR A 76 -0.47 6.86 -2.20
CA TYR A 76 -0.20 7.55 -3.47
C TYR A 76 0.90 6.85 -4.29
N PRO A 77 0.76 5.54 -4.58
CA PRO A 77 1.68 4.89 -5.50
C PRO A 77 1.61 5.61 -6.85
N SER A 78 2.73 6.20 -7.29
CA SER A 78 2.80 6.74 -8.65
C SER A 78 2.60 5.61 -9.67
N ASP A 79 2.15 5.93 -10.88
CA ASP A 79 2.01 4.95 -11.98
C ASP A 79 3.34 4.26 -12.36
N ARG A 80 4.46 4.76 -11.83
CA ARG A 80 5.81 4.21 -11.99
C ARG A 80 6.17 3.16 -10.91
N VAL A 81 5.33 2.98 -9.90
CA VAL A 81 5.50 1.91 -8.89
C VAL A 81 5.13 0.57 -9.52
N VAL A 82 6.16 -0.21 -9.86
CA VAL A 82 6.00 -1.60 -10.28
C VAL A 82 6.30 -2.56 -9.12
N PRO A 83 5.71 -3.76 -9.11
CA PRO A 83 6.01 -4.75 -8.07
C PRO A 83 7.52 -5.05 -8.03
N GLY A 84 8.10 -5.06 -6.83
CA GLY A 84 9.50 -5.41 -6.60
C GLY A 84 10.50 -4.24 -6.58
N ILE A 85 10.06 -2.99 -6.79
CA ILE A 85 10.95 -1.84 -6.62
C ILE A 85 11.36 -1.66 -5.16
N ARG A 86 12.57 -1.13 -4.94
CA ARG A 86 12.99 -0.68 -3.61
C ARG A 86 12.17 0.52 -3.20
N VAL A 87 11.73 0.49 -1.95
CA VAL A 87 11.07 1.61 -1.28
C VAL A 87 11.89 1.96 -0.06
N ALA A 88 12.19 3.24 0.09
CA ALA A 88 12.83 3.77 1.28
C ALA A 88 11.75 4.41 2.15
N GLN A 89 11.63 3.95 3.39
CA GLN A 89 10.83 4.63 4.40
C GLN A 89 11.49 5.99 4.64
N ARG A 90 10.75 7.07 4.45
CA ARG A 90 11.26 8.42 4.75
C ARG A 90 11.11 8.65 6.25
N SER A 91 12.15 8.34 7.02
CA SER A 91 12.26 8.73 8.42
C SER A 91 12.23 10.26 8.50
N ARG A 92 11.30 10.82 9.27
CA ARG A 92 11.44 12.18 9.77
C ARG A 92 12.39 12.19 10.96
#